data_AF-A0A7D6CGN9-F1
#
_entry.id   AF-A0A7D6CGN9-F1
#
_cell.length_a   1.000
_cell.length_b   1.000
_cell.length_c   1.000
_cell.angle_alpha   90.00
_cell.angle_beta   90.00
_cell.angle_gamma   90.00
#
_symmetry.space_group_name_H-M   'P 1'
#
loop_
_entity.id
_entity.type
_entity.pdbx_description
1 polymer ?
#
loop_
_entity_poly.entity_id
_entity_poly.type
_entity_poly.pdbx_seq_one_letter_code
_entity_poly.pdbx_strand_id
1 'polypeptide(L)'
;MSGNIPPAAVTVAVGTPAERLRTLLVAADSVTLLTPTHRADLTGRHRVGADGRHGPARPDPLAPAEAELLRRLDADPRTRKRLTGLVPARLRHQGARVHLLRLDRAGIVLRVQPPAGATAHPGDVRLPFARPPHDPGQLGARLDALLGRPPHSMSRTGR
;
A
#
# COMPACT_ATOMS: atom_id res chain seq x y z
N MET A 1 37.18 13.04 17.17
CA MET A 1 36.98 13.43 15.76
C MET A 1 35.86 12.58 15.17
N SER A 2 34.63 13.10 15.13
CA SER A 2 33.49 12.42 14.49
C SER A 2 33.47 12.81 13.02
N GLY A 3 33.64 11.84 12.13
CA GLY A 3 33.71 12.05 10.69
C GLY A 3 32.38 12.55 10.13
N ASN A 4 32.41 13.72 9.50
CA ASN A 4 31.31 14.26 8.71
C ASN A 4 31.19 13.43 7.41
N ILE A 5 30.21 12.54 7.32
CA ILE A 5 29.90 11.83 6.07
C ILE A 5 29.21 12.85 5.15
N PRO A 6 29.78 13.21 4.00
CA PRO A 6 29.12 14.13 3.07
C PRO A 6 27.84 13.46 2.55
N PRO A 7 26.71 14.19 2.42
CA PRO A 7 25.50 13.64 1.85
C PRO A 7 25.78 13.21 0.41
N ALA A 8 25.45 11.96 0.09
CA ALA A 8 25.52 11.44 -1.26
C ALA A 8 24.70 12.36 -2.18
N ALA A 9 25.35 12.95 -3.18
CA ALA A 9 24.68 13.79 -4.16
C ALA A 9 23.77 12.89 -5.03
N VAL A 10 22.51 12.76 -4.63
CA VAL A 10 21.49 12.10 -5.44
C VAL A 10 21.20 13.01 -6.62
N THR A 11 21.74 12.65 -7.78
CA THR A 11 21.42 13.35 -9.04
C THR A 11 20.10 12.79 -9.55
N VAL A 12 19.03 13.58 -9.48
CA VAL A 12 17.72 13.25 -10.08
C VAL A 12 17.51 14.13 -11.31
N ALA A 13 17.32 13.50 -12.48
CA ALA A 13 17.08 14.19 -13.74
C ALA A 13 15.58 14.49 -13.99
N VAL A 14 15.36 15.65 -14.63
CA VAL A 14 14.18 16.25 -15.30
C VAL A 14 12.88 16.43 -14.49
N GLY A 15 12.63 17.69 -14.11
CA GLY A 15 11.41 18.19 -13.47
C GLY A 15 11.70 19.49 -12.74
N THR A 16 10.73 20.39 -12.62
CA THR A 16 10.84 21.61 -11.83
C THR A 16 11.20 21.28 -10.36
N PRO A 17 11.79 22.22 -9.60
CA PRO A 17 12.06 22.01 -8.17
C PRO A 17 10.83 21.50 -7.38
N ALA A 18 9.62 21.95 -7.75
CA ALA A 18 8.37 21.52 -7.14
C ALA A 18 8.03 20.04 -7.44
N GLU A 19 8.25 19.58 -8.67
CA GLU A 19 8.02 18.18 -9.06
C GLU A 19 9.02 17.23 -8.38
N ARG A 20 10.27 17.68 -8.23
CA ARG A 20 11.30 16.94 -7.48
C ARG A 20 10.91 16.83 -6.00
N LEU A 21 10.48 17.93 -5.39
CA LEU A 21 10.01 17.93 -4.01
C LEU A 21 8.79 17.02 -3.81
N ARG A 22 7.82 17.07 -4.72
CA ARG A 22 6.64 16.19 -4.69
C ARG A 22 7.03 14.71 -4.75
N THR A 23 7.95 14.36 -5.65
CA THR A 23 8.44 12.98 -5.80
C THR A 23 9.11 12.49 -4.51
N LEU A 24 9.97 13.32 -3.90
CA LEU A 24 10.64 13.00 -2.64
C LEU A 24 9.64 12.83 -1.48
N LEU A 25 8.63 13.70 -1.38
CA LEU A 25 7.59 13.62 -0.35
C LEU A 25 6.69 12.37 -0.51
N VAL A 26 6.49 11.88 -1.73
CA VAL A 26 5.71 10.66 -1.98
C VAL A 26 6.49 9.39 -1.58
N ALA A 27 7.82 9.41 -1.75
CA ALA A 27 8.67 8.25 -1.50
C ALA A 27 9.12 8.12 -0.03
N ALA A 28 9.24 9.25 0.68
CA ALA A 28 9.76 9.27 2.04
C ALA A 28 8.66 9.02 3.09
N ASP A 29 8.99 8.23 4.12
CA ASP A 29 8.13 8.03 5.30
C ASP A 29 8.18 9.23 6.27
N SER A 30 9.29 9.97 6.23
CA SER A 30 9.49 11.21 6.97
C SER A 30 10.36 12.21 6.20
N VAL A 31 10.05 13.51 6.32
CA VAL A 31 10.83 14.60 5.71
C VAL A 31 10.84 15.81 6.64
N THR A 32 12.03 16.39 6.86
CA THR A 32 12.17 17.70 7.52
C THR A 32 12.45 18.77 6.47
N LEU A 33 11.53 19.72 6.32
CA LEU A 33 11.66 20.83 5.37
C LEU A 33 12.39 22.02 6.00
N LEU A 34 13.63 22.21 5.52
CA LEU A 34 14.51 23.38 5.64
C LEU A 34 14.14 24.55 4.72
N THR A 35 13.51 25.64 5.19
CA THR A 35 13.50 26.91 4.44
C THR A 35 14.04 28.04 5.32
N PRO A 36 14.53 29.17 4.74
CA PRO A 36 15.09 30.27 5.52
C PRO A 36 14.14 30.82 6.60
N THR A 37 12.83 30.68 6.42
CA THR A 37 11.82 31.23 7.33
C THR A 37 10.94 30.17 7.99
N HIS A 38 11.03 28.90 7.60
CA HIS A 38 10.14 27.84 8.10
C HIS A 38 10.87 26.51 8.24
N ARG A 39 10.61 25.84 9.37
CA ARG A 39 10.96 24.45 9.64
C ARG A 39 9.66 23.66 9.84
N ALA A 40 9.46 22.61 9.05
CA ALA A 40 8.32 21.71 9.19
C ALA A 40 8.79 20.26 9.25
N ASP A 41 8.31 19.51 10.24
CA ASP A 41 8.47 18.06 10.34
C ASP A 41 7.24 17.38 9.73
N LEU A 42 7.45 16.60 8.68
CA LEU A 42 6.41 15.85 7.98
C LEU A 42 6.61 14.37 8.22
N THR A 43 5.98 13.86 9.27
CA THR A 43 5.96 12.44 9.65
C THR A 43 4.62 11.79 9.28
N GLY A 44 4.67 10.68 8.52
CA GLY A 44 3.48 9.95 8.06
C GLY A 44 2.97 10.34 6.66
N ARG A 45 1.78 9.85 6.28
CA ARG A 45 1.18 10.04 4.94
C ARG A 45 0.68 11.49 4.78
N HIS A 46 1.53 12.43 4.35
CA HIS A 46 1.09 13.78 4.00
C HIS A 46 0.62 13.85 2.53
N ARG A 47 -0.43 14.63 2.24
CA ARG A 47 -0.87 14.85 0.85
C ARG A 47 -0.41 16.22 0.37
N VAL A 48 0.24 16.25 -0.80
CA VAL A 48 0.54 17.48 -1.53
C VAL A 48 -0.59 17.72 -2.54
N GLY A 49 -1.34 18.79 -2.33
CA GLY A 49 -2.35 19.27 -3.27
C GLY A 49 -1.73 19.64 -4.63
N ALA A 50 -2.57 19.83 -5.66
CA ALA A 50 -2.10 20.32 -6.96
C ALA A 50 -1.56 21.76 -6.89
N ASP A 51 -1.92 22.49 -5.82
CA ASP A 51 -1.48 23.82 -5.45
C ASP A 51 -0.18 23.84 -4.62
N GLY A 52 0.45 22.68 -4.39
CA GLY A 52 1.66 22.57 -3.58
C GLY A 52 1.43 22.72 -2.08
N ARG A 53 0.18 22.82 -1.61
CA ARG A 53 -0.13 22.90 -0.17
C ARG A 53 -0.17 21.51 0.45
N HIS A 54 0.32 21.43 1.68
CA HIS A 54 0.32 20.22 2.49
C HIS A 54 -0.86 20.28 3.45
N GLY A 55 -1.63 19.20 3.50
CA GLY A 55 -2.71 19.04 4.47
C GLY A 55 -2.65 17.66 5.10
N PRO A 56 -3.25 17.48 6.30
CA PRO A 56 -3.32 16.16 6.93
C PRO A 56 -4.03 15.22 5.97
N ALA A 57 -3.38 14.11 5.58
CA ALA A 57 -4.10 13.12 4.81
C ALA A 57 -5.18 12.53 5.69
N ARG A 58 -6.42 12.48 5.16
CA ARG A 58 -7.48 11.75 5.83
C ARG A 58 -7.01 10.31 6.04
N PRO A 59 -7.06 9.78 7.29
CA PRO A 59 -6.65 8.41 7.58
C PRO A 59 -7.42 7.42 6.71
N ASP A 60 -6.86 6.24 6.48
CA ASP A 60 -7.54 5.21 5.71
C ASP A 60 -8.81 4.75 6.43
N PRO A 61 -9.98 4.72 5.77
CA PRO A 61 -11.21 4.29 6.41
C PRO A 61 -11.16 2.82 6.86
N LEU A 62 -10.26 2.01 6.30
CA LEU A 62 -10.07 0.63 6.70
C LEU A 62 -9.04 0.46 7.82
N ALA A 63 -8.22 1.48 8.11
CA ALA A 63 -7.11 1.36 9.07
C ALA A 63 -7.54 0.81 10.45
N PRO A 64 -8.66 1.24 11.06
CA PRO A 64 -9.07 0.72 12.36
C PRO A 64 -9.44 -0.77 12.36
N ALA A 65 -9.86 -1.32 11.22
CA ALA A 65 -10.32 -2.69 11.07
C ALA A 65 -9.37 -3.57 10.24
N GLU A 66 -8.25 -3.02 9.77
CA GLU A 66 -7.37 -3.66 8.78
C GLU A 66 -6.91 -5.04 9.24
N ALA A 67 -6.36 -5.13 10.46
CA ALA A 67 -5.82 -6.38 10.99
C ALA A 67 -6.89 -7.49 11.07
N GLU A 68 -8.09 -7.16 11.55
CA GLU A 68 -9.20 -8.12 11.66
C GLU A 68 -9.77 -8.51 10.29
N LEU A 69 -9.81 -7.57 9.33
CA LEU A 69 -10.21 -7.86 7.96
C LEU A 69 -9.20 -8.78 7.28
N LEU A 70 -7.89 -8.51 7.39
CA LEU A 70 -6.83 -9.36 6.86
C LEU A 70 -6.89 -10.76 7.46
N ARG A 71 -7.06 -10.88 8.78
CA ARG A 71 -7.21 -12.16 9.47
C ARG A 71 -8.40 -12.96 8.93
N ARG A 72 -9.56 -12.31 8.75
CA ARG A 72 -10.76 -12.96 8.18
C ARG A 72 -10.54 -13.41 6.74
N LEU A 73 -9.87 -12.60 5.92
CA LEU A 73 -9.56 -12.95 4.53
C LEU A 73 -8.58 -14.12 4.43
N ASP A 74 -7.57 -14.17 5.29
CA ASP A 74 -6.60 -15.27 5.31
C ASP A 74 -7.19 -16.57 5.87
N ALA A 75 -8.14 -16.47 6.80
CA ALA A 75 -8.87 -17.60 7.36
C ALA A 75 -9.83 -18.28 6.36
N ASP A 76 -10.28 -17.59 5.30
CA ASP A 76 -11.10 -18.18 4.24
C ASP A 76 -10.22 -18.75 3.10
N PRO A 77 -10.09 -20.09 2.98
CA PRO A 77 -9.24 -20.70 1.97
C PRO A 77 -9.73 -20.44 0.54
N ARG A 78 -11.05 -20.24 0.34
CA ARG A 78 -11.63 -20.00 -0.98
C ARG A 78 -11.26 -18.60 -1.47
N THR A 79 -11.40 -17.59 -0.60
CA THR A 79 -11.01 -16.22 -0.91
C THR A 79 -9.50 -16.11 -1.11
N ARG A 80 -8.71 -16.72 -0.22
CA ARG A 80 -7.25 -16.77 -0.37
C ARG A 80 -6.82 -17.39 -1.70
N LYS A 81 -7.38 -18.56 -2.08
CA LYS A 81 -7.07 -19.21 -3.37
C LYS A 81 -7.35 -18.29 -4.56
N ARG A 82 -8.47 -17.56 -4.52
CA ARG A 82 -8.86 -16.64 -5.60
C ARG A 82 -7.94 -15.42 -5.68
N LEU A 83 -7.63 -14.79 -4.55
CA LEU A 83 -6.69 -13.66 -4.51
C LEU A 83 -5.30 -14.07 -4.99
N THR A 84 -4.81 -15.24 -4.56
CA THR A 84 -3.54 -15.79 -5.07
C THR A 84 -3.60 -16.07 -6.56
N GLY A 85 -4.74 -16.50 -7.10
CA GLY A 85 -4.94 -16.69 -8.54
C GLY A 85 -4.79 -15.42 -9.38
N LEU A 86 -5.03 -14.24 -8.79
CA LEU A 86 -4.86 -12.94 -9.44
C LEU A 86 -3.39 -12.47 -9.50
N VAL A 87 -2.48 -13.11 -8.75
CA VAL A 87 -1.06 -12.81 -8.83
C VAL A 87 -0.53 -13.20 -10.23
N PRO A 88 0.27 -12.35 -10.89
CA PRO A 88 0.86 -12.68 -12.19
C PRO A 88 1.57 -14.05 -12.18
N ALA A 89 1.31 -14.89 -13.18
CA ALA A 89 1.85 -16.25 -13.23
C ALA A 89 3.39 -16.30 -13.13
N ARG A 90 4.08 -15.30 -13.71
CA ARG A 90 5.54 -15.13 -13.64
C ARG A 90 6.09 -15.00 -12.23
N LEU A 91 5.26 -14.58 -11.26
CA LEU A 91 5.65 -14.45 -9.85
C LEU A 91 5.24 -15.68 -9.05
N ARG A 92 4.30 -16.49 -9.55
CA ARG A 92 3.80 -17.71 -8.91
C ARG A 92 4.65 -18.94 -9.26
N HIS A 93 5.94 -18.88 -8.99
CA HIS A 93 6.82 -20.04 -9.16
C HIS A 93 6.36 -21.24 -8.32
N GLN A 94 6.73 -22.45 -8.73
CA GLN A 94 6.46 -23.64 -7.92
C GLN A 94 7.07 -23.47 -6.52
N GLY A 95 6.27 -23.73 -5.48
CA GLY A 95 6.68 -23.56 -4.08
C GLY A 95 6.68 -22.12 -3.56
N ALA A 96 6.31 -21.11 -4.36
CA ALA A 96 6.15 -19.75 -3.88
C ALA A 96 4.96 -19.65 -2.91
N ARG A 97 5.17 -18.95 -1.78
CA ARG A 97 4.14 -18.68 -0.78
C ARG A 97 3.57 -17.28 -1.00
N VAL A 98 2.26 -17.14 -0.91
CA VAL A 98 1.59 -15.83 -1.07
C VAL A 98 0.90 -15.46 0.23
N HIS A 99 1.25 -14.29 0.77
CA HIS A 99 0.76 -13.77 2.04
C HIS A 99 -0.01 -12.47 1.82
N LEU A 100 -1.16 -12.32 2.47
CA LEU A 100 -1.87 -11.04 2.51
C LEU A 100 -1.11 -10.12 3.48
N LEU A 101 -0.56 -9.02 2.96
CA LEU A 101 0.32 -8.14 3.74
C LEU A 101 -0.40 -6.88 4.24
N ARG A 102 -1.25 -6.29 3.40
CA ARG A 102 -1.89 -5.00 3.69
C ARG A 102 -3.25 -4.91 3.01
N LEU A 103 -4.18 -4.23 3.66
CA LEU A 103 -5.48 -3.87 3.12
C LEU A 103 -5.77 -2.40 3.41
N ASP A 104 -6.03 -1.63 2.37
CA ASP A 104 -6.42 -0.22 2.51
C ASP A 104 -7.44 0.15 1.41
N ARG A 105 -7.93 1.40 1.41
CA ARG A 105 -8.96 1.82 0.45
C ARG A 105 -8.54 1.70 -1.02
N ALA A 106 -7.26 1.67 -1.32
CA ALA A 106 -6.77 1.54 -2.70
C ALA A 106 -6.63 0.07 -3.13
N GLY A 107 -6.80 -0.92 -2.25
CA GLY A 107 -6.66 -2.34 -2.61
C GLY A 107 -5.96 -3.21 -1.58
N ILE A 108 -5.55 -4.40 -2.04
CA ILE A 108 -4.90 -5.45 -1.25
C ILE A 108 -3.45 -5.61 -1.73
N VAL A 109 -2.51 -5.71 -0.79
CA VAL A 109 -1.11 -6.06 -1.08
C VAL A 109 -0.89 -7.52 -0.73
N LEU A 110 -0.37 -8.28 -1.69
CA LEU A 110 0.07 -9.65 -1.51
C LEU A 110 1.60 -9.70 -1.59
N ARG A 111 2.25 -10.32 -0.62
CA ARG A 111 3.68 -10.63 -0.69
C ARG A 111 3.86 -12.04 -1.24
N VAL A 112 4.62 -12.14 -2.33
CA VAL A 112 5.03 -13.41 -2.91
C VAL A 112 6.43 -13.71 -2.41
N GLN A 113 6.53 -14.72 -1.54
CA GLN A 113 7.79 -15.25 -1.06
C GLN A 113 8.22 -16.41 -1.97
N PRO A 114 9.44 -16.36 -2.51
CA PRO A 114 9.97 -17.48 -3.27
C PRO A 114 10.21 -18.69 -2.35
N PRO A 115 10.31 -19.91 -2.92
CA PRO A 115 10.62 -21.10 -2.12
C PRO A 115 11.97 -20.95 -1.43
N ALA A 116 12.14 -21.64 -0.29
CA ALA A 116 13.39 -21.62 0.45
C ALA A 116 14.55 -22.10 -0.45
N GLY A 117 15.67 -21.37 -0.42
CA GLY A 117 16.84 -21.64 -1.26
C GLY A 117 16.81 -21.06 -2.67
N ALA A 118 15.72 -20.39 -3.08
CA ALA A 118 15.70 -19.66 -4.34
C ALA A 118 16.51 -18.35 -4.26
N THR A 119 17.11 -17.97 -5.38
CA THR A 119 17.88 -16.72 -5.55
C THR A 119 17.00 -15.49 -5.79
N ALA A 120 15.72 -15.70 -6.11
CA ALA A 120 14.77 -14.62 -6.32
C ALA A 120 14.49 -13.86 -5.01
N HIS A 121 14.21 -12.56 -5.10
CA HIS A 121 13.77 -11.77 -3.96
C HIS A 121 12.25 -11.85 -3.78
N PRO A 122 11.74 -11.72 -2.55
CA PRO A 122 10.32 -11.52 -2.31
C PRO A 122 9.80 -10.30 -3.07
N GLY A 123 8.62 -10.42 -3.67
CA GLY A 123 7.97 -9.35 -4.42
C GLY A 123 6.58 -9.04 -3.88
N ASP A 124 6.20 -7.76 -3.91
CA ASP A 124 4.87 -7.32 -3.49
C ASP A 124 4.00 -7.03 -4.73
N VAL A 125 2.78 -7.57 -4.72
CA VAL A 125 1.78 -7.41 -5.78
C VAL A 125 0.58 -6.67 -5.22
N ARG A 126 0.22 -5.57 -5.87
CA ARG A 126 -0.96 -4.79 -5.53
C ARG A 126 -2.14 -5.20 -6.39
N LEU A 127 -3.23 -5.58 -5.75
CA LEU A 127 -4.54 -5.81 -6.37
C LEU A 127 -5.42 -4.58 -6.09
N PRO A 128 -5.58 -3.64 -7.05
CA PRO A 128 -6.32 -2.42 -6.82
C PRO A 128 -7.83 -2.66 -6.80
N PHE A 129 -8.55 -1.98 -5.91
CA PHE A 129 -10.00 -1.90 -6.04
C PHE A 129 -10.37 -0.94 -7.17
N ALA A 130 -11.24 -1.38 -8.08
CA ALA A 130 -11.77 -0.50 -9.13
C ALA A 130 -12.51 0.73 -8.55
N ARG A 131 -13.12 0.56 -7.38
CA ARG A 131 -13.76 1.64 -6.62
C ARG A 131 -13.34 1.53 -5.16
N PRO A 132 -12.73 2.57 -4.56
CA PRO A 132 -12.32 2.55 -3.17
C PRO A 132 -13.51 2.38 -2.21
N PRO A 133 -13.42 1.49 -1.20
CA PRO A 133 -14.39 1.48 -0.11
C PRO A 133 -14.23 2.73 0.77
N HIS A 134 -15.34 3.28 1.22
CA HIS A 134 -15.37 4.42 2.14
C HIS A 134 -15.50 4.01 3.61
N ASP A 135 -15.89 2.75 3.86
CA ASP A 135 -16.02 2.14 5.18
C ASP A 135 -15.78 0.61 5.08
N PRO A 136 -15.48 -0.07 6.20
CA PRO A 136 -15.25 -1.52 6.22
C PRO A 136 -16.41 -2.39 5.71
N GLY A 137 -17.66 -1.93 5.82
CA GLY A 137 -18.84 -2.68 5.38
C GLY A 137 -18.91 -2.82 3.86
N GLN A 138 -18.31 -1.90 3.11
CA GLN A 138 -18.25 -1.98 1.65
C GLN A 138 -17.25 -3.01 1.12
N LEU A 139 -16.32 -3.50 1.96
CA LEU A 139 -15.21 -4.34 1.52
C LEU A 139 -15.68 -5.60 0.77
N GLY A 140 -16.73 -6.27 1.26
CA GLY A 140 -17.27 -7.48 0.61
C GLY A 140 -17.64 -7.25 -0.85
N ALA A 141 -18.42 -6.20 -1.11
CA ALA A 141 -18.79 -5.83 -2.48
C ALA A 141 -17.58 -5.43 -3.34
N ARG A 142 -16.54 -4.81 -2.76
CA ARG A 142 -15.31 -4.47 -3.49
C ARG A 142 -14.48 -5.72 -3.81
N LEU A 143 -14.44 -6.69 -2.90
CA LEU A 143 -13.79 -7.98 -3.11
C LEU A 143 -14.49 -8.79 -4.18
N ASP A 144 -15.82 -8.84 -4.18
CA ASP A 144 -16.56 -9.55 -5.22
C ASP A 144 -16.28 -8.93 -6.59
N ALA A 145 -16.35 -7.60 -6.71
CA ALA A 145 -16.00 -6.90 -7.93
C ALA A 145 -14.54 -7.18 -8.37
N LEU A 146 -13.58 -7.19 -7.43
CA LEU A 146 -12.18 -7.53 -7.70
C LEU A 146 -12.02 -8.97 -8.22
N LEU A 147 -12.82 -9.90 -7.69
CA LEU A 147 -12.80 -11.32 -8.05
C LEU A 147 -13.66 -11.65 -9.28
N GLY A 148 -14.25 -10.64 -9.95
CA GLY A 148 -15.17 -10.83 -11.08
C GLY A 148 -16.48 -11.51 -10.70
N ARG A 149 -16.90 -11.41 -9.43
CA ARG A 149 -18.13 -11.97 -8.88
C ARG A 149 -19.23 -10.90 -8.79
N PRO A 150 -20.51 -11.27 -8.93
CA PRO A 150 -21.61 -10.39 -8.55
C PRO A 150 -21.54 -10.10 -7.04
N PRO A 151 -21.91 -8.88 -6.59
CA PRO A 151 -21.78 -8.49 -5.19
C PRO A 151 -22.63 -9.40 -4.29
N HIS A 152 -21.98 -10.06 -3.34
CA HIS A 152 -22.62 -10.80 -2.28
C HIS A 152 -22.80 -9.82 -1.10
N SER A 153 -24.04 -9.57 -0.69
CA SER A 153 -24.28 -8.81 0.54
C SER A 153 -23.67 -9.59 1.70
N MET A 154 -22.56 -9.12 2.27
CA MET A 154 -22.00 -9.70 3.49
C MET A 154 -23.04 -9.50 4.61
N SER A 155 -23.77 -10.58 4.91
CA SER A 155 -24.70 -10.63 6.02
C SER A 155 -23.95 -10.27 7.30
N ARG A 156 -24.47 -9.25 7.98
CA ARG A 156 -24.01 -8.79 9.28
C ARG A 156 -24.19 -9.96 10.26
N THR A 157 -23.12 -10.71 10.54
CA THR A 157 -23.12 -11.70 11.62
C THR A 157 -23.15 -10.93 12.93
N GLY A 158 -24.35 -10.58 13.37
CA GLY A 158 -24.61 -10.19 14.74
C GLY A 158 -24.74 -11.45 15.57
N ARG A 159 -23.91 -11.57 16.60
CA ARG A 159 -24.35 -11.77 17.98
C ARG A 159 -23.19 -11.48 18.93
#